data_AF-A0A238KMC4-F1
#
_entry.id   AF-A0A238KMC4-F1
#
_cell.length_a   1.000
_cell.length_b   1.000
_cell.length_c   1.000
_cell.angle_alpha   90.00
_cell.angle_beta   90.00
_cell.angle_gamma   90.00
#
_symmetry.space_group_name_H-M   'P 1'
#
loop_
_entity.id
_entity.type
_entity.pdbx_description
1 polymer ?
#
loop_
_entity_poly.entity_id
_entity_poly.type
_entity_poly.pdbx_seq_one_letter_code
_entity_poly.pdbx_strand_id
1 'polypeptide(L)'
;MPPTSKIAELENWLVMKPGDLKSIRQLVTRLEHAPKAPGSAGRFSAAQEDIVTSLGADWRADLFEPEHMVEQYRAWLAALRNRGVSLAVPIGQVFSGRVLKVRGQNAYCGVFLDFFKETGAIPALCNDCYKVQILPHDLRAMFQTYALLLKLDLPNDNARKCMIELRDGIKFPYKAYIYCDTVDDVRACLQAFRDLQAKHGIEGISSKISHGCSEYGQKYPAFKFPETDDAPEFVPDPQWPAIEKAYFRSIKLPAQARDSNTREHVSLRDVFAFCTWVKYAELIGDPTSKAYAALRGPDLPQQFTKRVRSQAKIRRREMQELQNTE
;
A
#
# COMPACT_ATOMS: atom_id res chain seq x y z
N MET A 1 -12.18 19.49 -17.32
CA MET A 1 -12.39 18.55 -18.43
C MET A 1 -13.00 17.28 -17.87
N PRO A 2 -14.00 16.68 -18.53
CA PRO A 2 -14.62 15.45 -18.06
C PRO A 2 -13.56 14.32 -17.95
N PRO A 3 -13.62 13.46 -16.92
CA PRO A 3 -12.62 12.40 -16.68
C PRO A 3 -12.35 11.50 -17.89
N THR A 4 -13.39 11.25 -18.70
CA THR A 4 -13.36 10.37 -19.88
C THR A 4 -12.47 10.91 -21.00
N SER A 5 -12.39 12.24 -21.21
CA SER A 5 -11.56 12.82 -22.29
C SER A 5 -10.07 12.59 -22.01
N LYS A 6 -9.67 12.68 -20.73
CA LYS A 6 -8.26 12.53 -20.36
C LYS A 6 -7.77 11.08 -20.41
N ILE A 7 -8.65 10.11 -20.16
CA ILE A 7 -8.34 8.69 -20.31
C ILE A 7 -8.03 8.38 -21.78
N ALA A 8 -8.89 8.82 -22.71
CA ALA A 8 -8.68 8.63 -24.15
C ALA A 8 -7.39 9.30 -24.65
N GLU A 9 -7.09 10.52 -24.20
CA GLU A 9 -5.83 11.20 -24.52
C GLU A 9 -4.59 10.39 -24.08
N LEU A 10 -4.62 9.84 -22.86
CA LEU A 10 -3.51 9.05 -22.32
C LEU A 10 -3.36 7.71 -23.05
N GLU A 11 -4.47 7.04 -23.39
CA GLU A 11 -4.46 5.83 -24.21
C GLU A 11 -3.82 6.09 -25.58
N ASN A 12 -4.28 7.13 -26.29
CA ASN A 12 -3.72 7.52 -27.59
C ASN A 12 -2.22 7.87 -27.48
N TRP A 13 -1.83 8.60 -26.44
CA TRP A 13 -0.43 8.90 -26.19
C TRP A 13 0.41 7.63 -25.99
N LEU A 14 -0.11 6.65 -25.27
CA LEU A 14 0.57 5.38 -24.99
C LEU A 14 0.59 4.40 -26.16
N VAL A 15 -0.16 4.65 -27.23
CA VAL A 15 0.04 4.00 -28.53
C VAL A 15 1.34 4.52 -29.15
N MET A 16 1.57 5.84 -29.12
CA MET A 16 2.76 6.47 -29.70
C MET A 16 4.02 6.32 -28.84
N LYS A 17 3.85 6.32 -27.51
CA LYS A 17 4.92 6.25 -26.51
C LYS A 17 4.64 5.13 -25.49
N PRO A 18 4.66 3.85 -25.90
CA PRO A 18 4.28 2.73 -25.03
C PRO A 18 5.16 2.56 -23.78
N GLY A 19 6.36 3.15 -23.76
CA GLY A 19 7.29 3.13 -22.62
C GLY A 19 7.15 4.28 -21.62
N ASP A 20 6.21 5.23 -21.82
CA ASP A 20 6.06 6.39 -20.93
C ASP A 20 5.41 6.00 -19.59
N LEU A 21 6.25 5.60 -18.63
CA LEU A 21 5.86 5.22 -17.28
C LEU A 21 5.10 6.31 -16.51
N LYS A 22 5.33 7.59 -16.81
CA LYS A 22 4.60 8.69 -16.16
C LYS A 22 3.16 8.69 -16.62
N SER A 23 2.95 8.56 -17.94
CA SER A 23 1.63 8.50 -18.54
C SER A 23 0.88 7.22 -18.17
N ILE A 24 1.54 6.06 -18.14
CA ILE A 24 0.94 4.80 -17.63
C ILE A 24 0.46 4.99 -16.19
N ARG A 25 1.30 5.55 -15.31
CA ARG A 25 0.91 5.79 -13.91
C ARG A 25 -0.29 6.72 -13.80
N GLN A 26 -0.29 7.80 -14.58
CA GLN A 26 -1.41 8.74 -14.64
C GLN A 26 -2.71 8.11 -15.14
N LEU A 27 -2.63 7.18 -16.09
CA LEU A 27 -3.77 6.48 -16.66
C LEU A 27 -4.36 5.49 -15.65
N VAL A 28 -3.55 4.57 -15.11
CA VAL A 28 -4.06 3.55 -14.17
C VAL A 28 -4.60 4.18 -12.87
N THR A 29 -4.05 5.31 -12.42
CA THR A 29 -4.62 6.07 -11.30
C THR A 29 -5.98 6.68 -11.64
N ARG A 30 -6.21 7.11 -12.88
CA ARG A 30 -7.54 7.60 -13.29
C ARG A 30 -8.54 6.45 -13.44
N LEU A 31 -8.11 5.33 -14.01
CA LEU A 31 -8.94 4.13 -14.17
C LEU A 31 -9.40 3.56 -12.82
N GLU A 32 -8.53 3.57 -11.80
CA GLU A 32 -8.88 3.23 -10.41
C GLU A 32 -10.10 4.03 -9.88
N HIS A 33 -10.39 5.21 -10.45
CA HIS A 33 -11.44 6.14 -10.02
C HIS A 33 -12.57 6.33 -11.02
N ALA A 34 -12.50 5.66 -12.17
CA ALA A 34 -13.52 5.74 -13.22
C ALA A 34 -13.93 4.33 -13.68
N PRO A 35 -14.43 3.46 -12.76
CA PRO A 35 -14.76 2.08 -13.10
C PRO A 35 -15.94 1.96 -14.09
N LYS A 36 -16.74 3.02 -14.26
CA LYS A 36 -17.98 3.05 -15.06
C LYS A 36 -17.90 3.97 -16.30
N ALA A 37 -16.70 4.24 -16.83
CA ALA A 37 -16.62 5.01 -18.08
C ALA A 37 -17.21 4.18 -19.25
N PRO A 38 -18.03 4.77 -20.13
CA PRO A 38 -18.67 4.04 -21.21
C PRO A 38 -17.65 3.68 -22.30
N GLY A 39 -17.30 2.39 -22.35
CA GLY A 39 -16.51 1.77 -23.42
C GLY A 39 -14.99 1.93 -23.29
N SER A 40 -14.26 0.87 -23.64
CA SER A 40 -12.80 0.86 -23.63
C SER A 40 -12.23 1.89 -24.61
N ALA A 41 -11.53 2.90 -24.08
CA ALA A 41 -10.86 3.93 -24.89
C ALA A 41 -9.51 3.45 -25.49
N GLY A 42 -9.02 2.30 -25.03
CA GLY A 42 -7.75 1.70 -25.45
C GLY A 42 -7.44 0.44 -24.65
N ARG A 43 -6.19 -0.03 -24.71
CA ARG A 43 -5.81 -1.33 -24.15
C ARG A 43 -5.84 -1.39 -22.62
N PHE A 44 -5.51 -0.29 -21.93
CA PHE A 44 -5.48 -0.29 -20.45
C PHE A 44 -6.91 -0.24 -19.90
N SER A 45 -7.77 0.59 -20.49
CA SER A 45 -9.21 0.64 -20.17
C SER A 45 -9.92 -0.67 -20.50
N ALA A 46 -9.63 -1.31 -21.63
CA ALA A 46 -10.13 -2.66 -21.94
C ALA A 46 -9.65 -3.71 -20.92
N ALA A 47 -8.38 -3.65 -20.49
CA ALA A 47 -7.87 -4.55 -19.46
C ALA A 47 -8.51 -4.31 -18.10
N GLN A 48 -8.79 -3.05 -17.75
CA GLN A 48 -9.55 -2.68 -16.55
C GLN A 48 -10.97 -3.29 -16.58
N GLU A 49 -11.66 -3.25 -17.72
CA GLU A 49 -12.99 -3.88 -17.88
C GLU A 49 -12.93 -5.40 -17.71
N ASP A 50 -11.97 -6.09 -18.35
CA ASP A 50 -11.76 -7.52 -18.17
C ASP A 50 -11.46 -7.90 -16.71
N ILE A 51 -10.63 -7.10 -16.02
CA ILE A 51 -10.28 -7.33 -14.61
C ILE A 51 -11.51 -7.18 -13.72
N VAL A 52 -12.30 -6.12 -13.91
CA VAL A 52 -13.51 -5.86 -13.13
C VAL A 52 -14.56 -6.95 -13.35
N THR A 53 -14.73 -7.41 -14.58
CA THR A 53 -15.71 -8.45 -14.94
C THR A 53 -15.26 -9.86 -14.59
N SER A 54 -13.96 -10.09 -14.38
CA SER A 54 -13.41 -11.40 -14.00
C SER A 54 -13.76 -11.85 -12.57
N LEU A 55 -14.29 -10.94 -11.75
CA LEU A 55 -14.54 -11.18 -10.33
C LEU A 55 -16.01 -11.46 -10.04
N GLY A 56 -16.26 -12.46 -9.20
CA GLY A 56 -17.59 -12.75 -8.67
C GLY A 56 -18.11 -11.67 -7.71
N ALA A 57 -19.38 -11.78 -7.33
CA ALA A 57 -20.03 -10.82 -6.43
C ALA A 57 -19.36 -10.74 -5.05
N ASP A 58 -18.77 -11.84 -4.56
CA ASP A 58 -18.07 -11.91 -3.27
C ASP A 58 -16.55 -12.03 -3.42
N TRP A 59 -15.96 -11.32 -4.39
CA TRP A 59 -14.53 -11.38 -4.67
C TRP A 59 -13.62 -11.15 -3.47
N ARG A 60 -14.09 -10.45 -2.42
CA ARG A 60 -13.31 -10.24 -1.20
C ARG A 60 -13.13 -11.55 -0.41
N ALA A 61 -14.13 -12.43 -0.42
CA ALA A 61 -14.03 -13.77 0.16
C ALA A 61 -13.05 -14.64 -0.62
N ASP A 62 -13.10 -14.58 -1.96
CA ASP A 62 -12.24 -15.38 -2.83
C ASP A 62 -10.74 -15.10 -2.63
N LEU A 63 -10.37 -13.88 -2.21
CA LEU A 63 -8.96 -13.52 -1.97
C LEU A 63 -8.39 -14.07 -0.65
N PHE A 64 -9.21 -14.62 0.25
CA PHE A 64 -8.72 -15.24 1.50
C PHE A 64 -8.05 -16.58 1.26
N GLU A 65 -8.61 -17.36 0.33
CA GLU A 65 -8.13 -18.69 -0.02
C GLU A 65 -6.91 -18.57 -0.95
N PRO A 66 -5.72 -19.05 -0.54
CA PRO A 66 -4.49 -18.90 -1.32
C PRO A 66 -4.60 -19.44 -2.76
N GLU A 67 -5.28 -20.57 -2.93
CA GLU A 67 -5.48 -21.23 -4.22
C GLU A 67 -6.34 -20.35 -5.14
N HIS A 68 -7.48 -19.86 -4.66
CA HIS A 68 -8.34 -18.95 -5.42
C HIS A 68 -7.62 -17.63 -5.75
N MET A 69 -6.83 -17.08 -4.83
CA MET A 69 -6.01 -15.90 -5.11
C MET A 69 -4.99 -16.15 -6.23
N VAL A 70 -4.36 -17.33 -6.27
CA VAL A 70 -3.43 -17.71 -7.34
C VAL A 70 -4.16 -17.85 -8.68
N GLU A 71 -5.34 -18.49 -8.70
CA GLU A 71 -6.17 -18.64 -9.89
C GLU A 71 -6.63 -17.29 -10.43
N GLN A 72 -7.12 -16.44 -9.55
CA GLN A 72 -7.56 -15.10 -9.90
C GLN A 72 -6.42 -14.23 -10.41
N TYR A 73 -5.23 -14.35 -9.80
CA TYR A 73 -4.03 -13.68 -10.29
C TYR A 73 -3.67 -14.13 -11.72
N ARG A 74 -3.78 -15.43 -12.03
CA ARG A 74 -3.57 -15.94 -13.40
C ARG A 74 -4.59 -15.36 -14.37
N ALA A 75 -5.86 -15.26 -13.98
CA ALA A 75 -6.91 -14.65 -14.80
C ALA A 75 -6.59 -13.17 -15.13
N TRP A 76 -6.14 -12.39 -14.13
CA TRP A 76 -5.71 -11.01 -14.36
C TRP A 76 -4.50 -10.92 -15.29
N LEU A 77 -3.50 -11.79 -15.15
CA LEU A 77 -2.37 -11.82 -16.08
C LEU A 77 -2.79 -12.17 -17.51
N ALA A 78 -3.75 -13.08 -17.66
CA ALA A 78 -4.33 -13.40 -18.97
C ALA A 78 -5.05 -12.19 -19.57
N ALA A 79 -5.83 -11.44 -18.79
CA ALA A 79 -6.48 -10.21 -19.23
C ALA A 79 -5.47 -9.16 -19.72
N LEU A 80 -4.39 -8.90 -18.96
CA LEU A 80 -3.32 -7.99 -19.38
C LEU A 80 -2.70 -8.42 -20.71
N ARG A 81 -2.37 -9.71 -20.85
CA ARG A 81 -1.76 -10.26 -22.07
C ARG A 81 -2.70 -10.18 -23.27
N ASN A 82 -3.97 -10.54 -23.10
CA ASN A 82 -4.98 -10.51 -24.17
C ASN A 82 -5.20 -9.09 -24.70
N ARG A 83 -5.02 -8.08 -23.85
CA ARG A 83 -5.09 -6.67 -24.23
C ARG A 83 -3.74 -6.07 -24.64
N GLY A 84 -2.65 -6.84 -24.67
CA GLY A 84 -1.33 -6.34 -25.05
C GLY A 84 -0.72 -5.33 -24.06
N VAL A 85 -1.07 -5.44 -22.77
CA VAL A 85 -0.46 -4.67 -21.68
C VAL A 85 0.79 -5.40 -21.19
N SER A 86 1.93 -5.09 -21.80
CA SER A 86 3.22 -5.76 -21.54
C SER A 86 4.14 -5.01 -20.58
N LEU A 87 3.84 -3.75 -20.23
CA LEU A 87 4.64 -2.92 -19.35
C LEU A 87 3.78 -2.38 -18.21
N ALA A 88 4.24 -2.58 -16.97
CA ALA A 88 3.59 -2.07 -15.78
C ALA A 88 4.47 -1.04 -15.06
N VAL A 89 3.82 -0.09 -14.39
CA VAL A 89 4.50 0.78 -13.43
C VAL A 89 4.58 0.08 -12.09
N PRO A 90 5.73 0.11 -11.38
CA PRO A 90 5.80 -0.43 -10.04
C PRO A 90 4.87 0.34 -9.09
N ILE A 91 4.03 -0.41 -8.40
CA ILE A 91 3.14 0.09 -7.34
C ILE A 91 3.44 -0.70 -6.08
N GLY A 92 4.22 -0.09 -5.19
CA GLY A 92 4.63 -0.75 -3.96
C GLY A 92 3.59 -0.66 -2.84
N GLN A 93 2.53 0.15 -2.99
CA GLN A 93 1.57 0.45 -1.93
C GLN A 93 0.15 0.49 -2.48
N VAL A 94 -0.79 -0.14 -1.76
CA VAL A 94 -2.23 -0.09 -2.01
C VAL A 94 -2.92 0.46 -0.76
N PHE A 95 -3.97 1.26 -0.96
CA PHE A 95 -4.71 1.92 0.11
C PHE A 95 -6.17 1.51 0.07
N SER A 96 -6.79 1.40 1.24
CA SER A 96 -8.23 1.17 1.45
C SER A 96 -8.74 1.99 2.64
N GLY A 97 -10.05 2.03 2.85
CA GLY A 97 -10.70 2.87 3.87
C GLY A 97 -10.65 4.37 3.55
N ARG A 98 -11.04 5.21 4.51
CA ARG A 98 -10.99 6.67 4.40
C ARG A 98 -9.60 7.19 4.00
N VAL A 99 -9.54 8.39 3.43
CA VAL A 99 -8.24 9.07 3.29
C VAL A 99 -7.67 9.35 4.68
N LEU A 100 -6.34 9.17 4.80
CA LEU A 100 -5.64 9.35 6.07
C LEU A 100 -5.81 10.78 6.57
N LYS A 101 -6.54 10.90 7.67
CA LYS A 101 -6.65 12.10 8.48
C LYS A 101 -6.28 11.75 9.91
N VAL A 102 -5.58 12.66 10.56
CA VAL A 102 -5.28 12.61 12.00
C VAL A 102 -6.00 13.79 12.62
N ARG A 103 -6.82 13.56 13.65
CA ARG A 103 -7.62 14.61 14.31
C ARG A 103 -8.43 15.46 13.32
N GLY A 104 -9.02 14.80 12.33
CA GLY A 104 -9.80 15.44 11.26
C GLY A 104 -9.01 16.19 10.20
N GLN A 105 -7.69 16.33 10.33
CA GLN A 105 -6.83 17.03 9.37
C GLN A 105 -6.14 16.06 8.42
N ASN A 106 -6.02 16.43 7.14
CA ASN A 106 -5.32 15.61 6.15
C ASN A 106 -3.86 15.38 6.54
N ALA A 107 -3.42 14.12 6.51
CA ALA A 107 -2.03 13.79 6.74
C ALA A 107 -1.24 13.90 5.42
N TYR A 108 -0.41 14.93 5.30
CA TYR A 108 0.47 15.12 4.16
C TYR A 108 1.80 14.38 4.38
N CYS A 109 1.75 13.07 4.64
CA CYS A 109 2.90 12.28 5.11
C CYS A 109 4.18 12.47 4.30
N GLY A 110 4.09 12.62 2.97
CA GLY A 110 5.25 12.91 2.12
C GLY A 110 5.91 14.25 2.47
N VAL A 111 5.12 15.32 2.50
CA VAL A 111 5.58 16.68 2.83
C VAL A 111 6.09 16.75 4.28
N PHE A 112 5.39 16.11 5.21
CA PHE A 112 5.78 16.00 6.61
C PHE A 112 7.12 15.27 6.80
N LEU A 113 7.35 14.23 6.03
CA LEU A 113 8.62 13.51 6.06
C LEU A 113 9.76 14.37 5.48
N ASP A 114 9.50 15.17 4.46
CA ASP A 114 10.51 16.09 3.90
C ASP A 114 10.85 17.21 4.90
N PHE A 115 9.84 17.82 5.54
CA PHE A 115 10.04 18.74 6.68
C PHE A 115 10.92 18.13 7.77
N PHE A 116 10.66 16.90 8.17
CA PHE A 116 11.47 16.21 9.20
C PHE A 116 12.91 15.98 8.75
N LYS A 117 13.14 15.60 7.48
CA LYS A 117 14.51 15.41 6.98
C LYS A 117 15.31 16.72 6.98
N GLU A 118 14.66 17.83 6.66
CA GLU A 118 15.32 19.14 6.57
C GLU A 118 15.56 19.77 7.94
N THR A 119 14.61 19.64 8.87
CA THR A 119 14.62 20.38 10.14
C THR A 119 14.95 19.50 11.34
N GLY A 120 14.71 18.20 11.23
CA GLY A 120 14.75 17.28 12.35
C GLY A 120 13.55 17.36 13.29
N ALA A 121 12.61 18.28 13.08
CA ALA A 121 11.40 18.41 13.88
C ALA A 121 10.30 17.46 13.39
N ILE A 122 9.53 16.90 14.33
CA ILE A 122 8.34 16.11 13.98
C ILE A 122 7.15 17.07 13.88
N PRO A 123 6.37 17.06 12.78
CA PRO A 123 5.15 17.86 12.69
C PRO A 123 4.19 17.56 13.83
N ALA A 124 3.56 18.59 14.40
CA ALA A 124 2.68 18.44 15.56
C ALA A 124 1.59 17.38 15.34
N LEU A 125 1.03 17.34 14.13
CA LEU A 125 -0.01 16.38 13.75
C LEU A 125 0.46 14.91 13.81
N CYS A 126 1.75 14.65 13.63
CA CYS A 126 2.30 13.30 13.66
C CYS A 126 2.44 12.72 15.08
N ASN A 127 2.36 13.55 16.14
CA ASN A 127 2.38 13.10 17.53
C ASN A 127 1.09 12.37 17.94
N ASP A 128 0.02 12.52 17.16
CA ASP A 128 -1.27 11.86 17.38
C ASP A 128 -1.52 10.74 16.34
N CYS A 129 -0.48 10.32 15.61
CA CYS A 129 -0.61 9.34 14.53
C CYS A 129 -0.25 7.93 15.01
N TYR A 130 -1.24 7.22 15.55
CA TYR A 130 -1.08 5.82 15.94
C TYR A 130 -1.38 4.90 14.76
N LYS A 131 -0.83 3.69 14.79
CA LYS A 131 -1.16 2.68 13.78
C LYS A 131 -1.00 1.26 14.30
N VAL A 132 -1.92 0.39 13.91
CA VAL A 132 -1.70 -1.05 13.94
C VAL A 132 -0.67 -1.34 12.85
N GLN A 133 0.50 -1.83 13.22
CA GLN A 133 1.50 -2.35 12.30
C GLN A 133 1.29 -3.85 12.14
N ILE A 134 1.12 -4.27 10.90
CA ILE A 134 0.91 -5.67 10.51
C ILE A 134 2.11 -6.08 9.66
N LEU A 135 2.69 -7.23 9.96
CA LEU A 135 3.88 -7.77 9.30
C LEU A 135 3.56 -9.17 8.74
N PRO A 136 3.26 -9.27 7.44
CA PRO A 136 3.13 -10.56 6.77
C PRO A 136 4.48 -11.27 6.63
N HIS A 137 4.50 -12.59 6.86
CA HIS A 137 5.74 -13.38 6.91
C HIS A 137 6.23 -13.82 5.54
N ASP A 138 5.34 -13.83 4.55
CA ASP A 138 5.61 -14.16 3.15
C ASP A 138 4.59 -13.48 2.22
N LEU A 139 4.71 -13.69 0.91
CA LEU A 139 3.82 -13.12 -0.11
C LEU A 139 2.38 -13.65 0.03
N ARG A 140 2.19 -14.92 0.41
CA ARG A 140 0.85 -15.49 0.63
C ARG A 140 0.16 -14.74 1.78
N ALA A 141 0.83 -14.61 2.92
CA ALA A 141 0.36 -13.85 4.06
C ALA A 141 0.14 -12.37 3.70
N MET A 142 0.93 -11.80 2.79
CA MET A 142 0.73 -10.43 2.30
C MET A 142 -0.60 -10.28 1.55
N PHE A 143 -0.96 -11.24 0.69
CA PHE A 143 -2.25 -11.25 0.00
C PHE A 143 -3.42 -11.48 0.96
N GLN A 144 -3.28 -12.40 1.92
CA GLN A 144 -4.29 -12.62 2.95
C GLN A 144 -4.46 -11.38 3.85
N THR A 145 -3.37 -10.68 4.18
CA THR A 145 -3.43 -9.39 4.88
C THR A 145 -4.20 -8.36 4.06
N TYR A 146 -3.98 -8.28 2.75
CA TYR A 146 -4.75 -7.40 1.88
C TYR A 146 -6.25 -7.74 1.90
N ALA A 147 -6.61 -9.02 1.82
CA ALA A 147 -8.01 -9.48 1.92
C ALA A 147 -8.64 -9.15 3.28
N LEU A 148 -7.92 -9.41 4.38
CA LEU A 148 -8.32 -9.04 5.74
C LEU A 148 -8.65 -7.56 5.84
N LEU A 149 -7.75 -6.69 5.35
CA LEU A 149 -7.95 -5.24 5.41
C LEU A 149 -9.15 -4.74 4.57
N LEU A 150 -9.52 -5.46 3.52
CA LEU A 150 -10.71 -5.13 2.72
C LEU A 150 -12.02 -5.56 3.39
N LYS A 151 -11.99 -6.65 4.16
CA LYS A 151 -13.15 -7.18 4.87
C LYS A 151 -13.35 -6.58 6.26
N LEU A 152 -12.28 -6.02 6.83
CA LEU A 152 -12.31 -5.44 8.17
C LEU A 152 -13.29 -4.25 8.21
N ASP A 153 -14.35 -4.43 8.97
CA ASP A 153 -15.31 -3.39 9.29
C ASP A 153 -14.84 -2.66 10.54
N LEU A 154 -14.50 -1.38 10.39
CA LEU A 154 -13.99 -0.54 11.47
C LEU A 154 -14.91 0.67 11.64
N PRO A 155 -15.21 1.09 12.89
CA PRO A 155 -16.17 2.15 13.16
C PRO A 155 -15.92 3.46 12.40
N ASN A 156 -14.65 3.80 12.14
CA ASN A 156 -14.25 5.04 11.47
C ASN A 156 -13.78 4.83 10.02
N ASP A 157 -14.07 3.66 9.42
CA ASP A 157 -13.54 3.22 8.12
C ASP A 157 -12.03 3.51 8.02
N ASN A 158 -11.27 3.23 9.10
CA ASN A 158 -9.90 3.74 9.28
C ASN A 158 -9.05 3.56 8.03
N ALA A 159 -8.21 4.57 7.75
CA ALA A 159 -7.30 4.52 6.62
C ALA A 159 -6.38 3.30 6.74
N ARG A 160 -6.22 2.56 5.64
CA ARG A 160 -5.46 1.33 5.58
C ARG A 160 -4.45 1.38 4.44
N LYS A 161 -3.30 0.73 4.63
CA LYS A 161 -2.25 0.65 3.63
C LYS A 161 -1.57 -0.71 3.68
N CYS A 162 -1.41 -1.38 2.55
CA CYS A 162 -0.55 -2.56 2.39
C CYS A 162 0.61 -2.23 1.45
N MET A 163 1.83 -2.68 1.77
CA MET A 163 3.03 -2.31 1.02
C MET A 163 4.21 -3.29 1.10
N ILE A 164 5.07 -3.23 0.07
CA ILE A 164 6.44 -3.75 0.11
C ILE A 164 7.41 -2.69 0.65
N GLU A 165 8.45 -3.12 1.37
CA GLU A 165 9.47 -2.23 1.94
C GLU A 165 10.65 -2.04 0.98
N LEU A 166 10.89 -0.80 0.58
CA LEU A 166 11.99 -0.42 -0.31
C LEU A 166 12.97 0.56 0.38
N ARG A 167 12.68 0.99 1.60
CA ARG A 167 13.51 1.96 2.33
C ARG A 167 14.65 1.25 3.05
N ASP A 168 15.83 1.85 2.98
CA ASP A 168 17.02 1.34 3.64
C ASP A 168 16.90 1.52 5.16
N GLY A 169 17.48 0.57 5.92
CA GLY A 169 17.50 0.61 7.38
C GLY A 169 16.14 0.35 8.06
N ILE A 170 15.09 0.11 7.29
CA ILE A 170 13.75 -0.18 7.79
C ILE A 170 13.48 -1.67 7.61
N LYS A 171 13.37 -2.42 8.71
CA LYS A 171 13.20 -3.89 8.71
C LYS A 171 11.87 -4.37 8.13
N PHE A 172 11.89 -5.62 7.68
CA PHE A 172 10.82 -6.49 7.21
C PHE A 172 10.29 -6.17 5.82
N PRO A 173 10.13 -7.19 4.95
CA PRO A 173 9.88 -7.00 3.52
C PRO A 173 8.44 -6.56 3.19
N TYR A 174 7.47 -6.99 3.99
CA TYR A 174 6.04 -6.75 3.78
C TYR A 174 5.47 -6.05 5.00
N LYS A 175 4.58 -5.08 4.78
CA LYS A 175 3.93 -4.34 5.85
C LYS A 175 2.53 -3.95 5.48
N ALA A 176 1.67 -3.92 6.47
CA ALA A 176 0.42 -3.20 6.39
C ALA A 176 0.18 -2.34 7.63
N TYR A 177 -0.71 -1.37 7.49
CA TYR A 177 -1.05 -0.42 8.52
C TYR A 177 -2.55 -0.15 8.55
N ILE A 178 -3.10 -0.04 9.75
CA ILE A 178 -4.39 0.60 10.04
C ILE A 178 -4.06 1.85 10.84
N TYR A 179 -4.40 3.03 10.32
CA TYR A 179 -4.09 4.30 10.99
C TYR A 179 -5.21 4.71 11.94
N CYS A 180 -4.83 5.20 13.11
CA CYS A 180 -5.71 5.49 14.23
C CYS A 180 -5.32 6.83 14.86
N ASP A 181 -6.31 7.50 15.44
CA ASP A 181 -6.15 8.88 15.95
C ASP A 181 -5.85 8.89 17.46
N THR A 182 -6.14 7.81 18.18
CA THR A 182 -5.92 7.69 19.63
C THR A 182 -5.39 6.31 20.03
N VAL A 183 -4.89 6.20 21.26
CA VAL A 183 -4.43 4.93 21.83
C VAL A 183 -5.59 3.92 21.96
N ASP A 184 -6.78 4.37 22.33
CA ASP A 184 -7.95 3.48 22.44
C ASP A 184 -8.44 3.02 21.06
N ASP A 185 -8.41 3.90 20.05
CA ASP A 185 -8.76 3.57 18.66
C ASP A 185 -7.80 2.52 18.08
N VAL A 186 -6.48 2.65 18.33
CA VAL A 186 -5.51 1.67 17.84
C VAL A 186 -5.62 0.31 18.55
N ARG A 187 -5.94 0.30 19.85
CA ARG A 187 -6.20 -0.95 20.60
C ARG A 187 -7.46 -1.66 20.06
N ALA A 188 -8.54 -0.92 19.84
CA ALA A 188 -9.77 -1.47 19.27
C ALA A 188 -9.55 -2.02 17.85
N CYS A 189 -8.83 -1.27 16.99
CA CYS A 189 -8.49 -1.72 15.65
C CYS A 189 -7.58 -2.95 15.64
N LEU A 190 -6.61 -3.03 16.56
CA LEU A 190 -5.74 -4.20 16.70
C LEU A 190 -6.54 -5.45 17.09
N GLN A 191 -7.45 -5.31 18.07
CA GLN A 191 -8.31 -6.41 18.49
C GLN A 191 -9.21 -6.88 17.34
N ALA A 192 -9.90 -5.95 16.67
CA ALA A 192 -10.76 -6.28 15.52
C ALA A 192 -10.00 -7.00 14.40
N PHE A 193 -8.77 -6.57 14.10
CA PHE A 193 -7.92 -7.23 13.12
C PHE A 193 -7.57 -8.67 13.55
N ARG A 194 -7.13 -8.87 14.80
CA ARG A 194 -6.76 -10.18 15.33
C ARG A 194 -7.94 -11.13 15.42
N ASP A 195 -9.12 -10.64 15.79
CA ASP A 195 -10.35 -11.43 15.83
C ASP A 195 -10.74 -11.92 14.43
N LEU A 196 -10.67 -11.04 13.42
CA LEU A 196 -10.94 -11.40 12.03
C LEU A 196 -9.90 -12.40 11.49
N GLN A 197 -8.62 -12.18 11.81
CA GLN A 197 -7.53 -13.10 11.46
C GLN A 197 -7.78 -14.49 12.05
N ALA A 198 -8.08 -14.58 13.35
CA ALA A 198 -8.33 -15.84 14.06
C ALA A 198 -9.60 -16.53 13.56
N LYS A 199 -10.68 -15.78 13.30
CA LYS A 199 -11.93 -16.30 12.72
C LYS A 199 -11.70 -17.01 11.38
N HIS A 200 -10.72 -16.57 10.60
CA HIS A 200 -10.38 -17.15 9.32
C HIS A 200 -9.19 -18.13 9.37
N GLY A 201 -8.63 -18.42 10.55
CA GLY A 201 -7.51 -19.36 10.71
C GLY A 201 -6.25 -18.94 9.95
N ILE A 202 -5.99 -17.63 9.84
CA ILE A 202 -4.87 -17.12 9.03
C ILE A 202 -3.61 -16.97 9.90
N GLU A 203 -2.57 -17.70 9.52
CA GLU A 203 -1.26 -17.73 10.18
C GLU A 203 -0.20 -16.92 9.42
N GLY A 204 0.99 -16.75 10.01
CA GLY A 204 2.12 -16.07 9.38
C GLY A 204 1.90 -14.56 9.21
N ILE A 205 1.13 -13.97 10.11
CA ILE A 205 0.87 -12.53 10.17
C ILE A 205 0.99 -12.08 11.63
N SER A 206 2.01 -11.30 11.91
CA SER A 206 2.19 -10.65 13.21
C SER A 206 1.62 -9.23 13.20
N SER A 207 1.10 -8.77 14.34
CA SER A 207 0.52 -7.43 14.48
C SER A 207 0.84 -6.80 15.84
N LYS A 208 1.11 -5.49 15.86
CA LYS A 208 1.38 -4.72 17.07
C LYS A 208 1.00 -3.25 16.94
N ILE A 209 0.92 -2.53 18.05
CA ILE A 209 0.74 -1.09 18.05
C ILE A 209 2.08 -0.42 17.68
N SER A 210 2.00 0.70 16.96
CA SER A 210 3.16 1.54 16.67
C SER A 210 2.74 3.01 16.54
N HIS A 211 3.73 3.90 16.59
CA HIS A 211 3.51 5.34 16.62
C HIS A 211 4.29 6.06 15.52
N GLY A 212 3.59 6.95 14.81
CA GLY A 212 4.05 7.84 13.73
C GLY A 212 4.92 7.18 12.65
N CYS A 213 5.80 7.96 12.03
CA CYS A 213 6.66 7.48 10.95
C CYS A 213 7.86 6.68 11.48
N SER A 214 8.32 5.66 10.74
CA SER A 214 9.44 4.83 11.19
C SER A 214 10.75 5.62 11.29
N GLU A 215 10.91 6.61 10.40
CA GLU A 215 12.04 7.54 10.32
C GLU A 215 12.16 8.40 11.59
N TYR A 216 11.03 8.75 12.22
CA TYR A 216 11.03 9.49 13.48
C TYR A 216 11.59 8.64 14.61
N GLY A 217 11.14 7.39 14.73
CA GLY A 217 11.63 6.45 15.73
C GLY A 217 13.10 6.03 15.55
N GLN A 218 13.67 6.18 14.34
CA GLN A 218 15.11 5.98 14.14
C GLN A 218 15.93 7.12 14.78
N LYS A 219 15.47 8.38 14.65
CA LYS A 219 16.14 9.55 15.23
C LYS A 219 15.82 9.75 16.71
N TYR A 220 14.57 9.52 17.09
CA TYR A 220 14.05 9.70 18.44
C TYR A 220 13.44 8.38 18.94
N PRO A 221 14.25 7.46 19.50
CA PRO A 221 13.75 6.16 19.95
C PRO A 221 12.58 6.23 20.93
N ALA A 222 12.56 7.25 21.81
CA ALA A 222 11.48 7.51 22.76
C ALA A 222 10.14 7.87 22.10
N PHE A 223 10.13 8.24 20.81
CA PHE A 223 8.91 8.49 20.05
C PHE A 223 8.17 7.20 19.67
N LYS A 224 8.86 6.05 19.68
CA LYS A 224 8.22 4.76 19.39
C LYS A 224 7.19 4.43 20.46
N PHE A 225 6.15 3.73 20.06
CA PHE A 225 5.22 3.13 21.01
C PHE A 225 5.98 2.11 21.88
N PRO A 226 5.87 2.20 23.21
CA PRO A 226 6.61 1.31 24.12
C PRO A 226 6.06 -0.11 24.07
N GLU A 227 6.87 -1.08 24.51
CA GLU A 227 6.45 -2.48 24.60
C GLU A 227 5.54 -2.76 25.79
N THR A 228 5.49 -1.85 26.78
CA THR A 228 4.64 -1.97 27.97
C THR A 228 3.17 -1.65 27.70
N ASP A 229 2.81 -1.37 26.43
CA ASP A 229 1.49 -0.92 25.98
C ASP A 229 0.99 0.41 26.58
N ASP A 230 1.85 1.14 27.30
CA ASP A 230 1.58 2.50 27.76
C ASP A 230 1.67 3.52 26.60
N ALA A 231 1.06 4.69 26.77
CA ALA A 231 1.25 5.76 25.80
C ALA A 231 2.72 6.24 25.82
N PRO A 232 3.34 6.56 24.66
CA PRO A 232 4.72 7.03 24.63
C PRO A 232 4.89 8.36 25.40
N GLU A 233 5.83 8.41 26.34
CA GLU A 233 6.22 9.62 27.08
C GLU A 233 7.17 10.51 26.26
N PHE A 234 6.87 10.69 24.98
CA PHE A 234 7.66 11.58 24.13
C PHE A 234 7.25 13.03 24.34
N VAL A 235 8.17 13.86 24.81
CA VAL A 235 7.96 15.31 24.95
C VAL A 235 8.55 16.01 23.72
N PRO A 236 7.72 16.66 22.87
CA PRO A 236 8.23 17.43 21.74
C PRO A 236 9.08 18.62 22.20
N ASP A 237 10.11 18.95 21.43
CA ASP A 237 10.92 20.15 21.69
C ASP A 237 10.03 21.40 21.54
N PRO A 238 10.04 22.32 22.54
CA PRO A 238 9.19 23.51 22.52
C PRO A 238 9.49 24.48 21.36
N GLN A 239 10.63 24.34 20.66
CA GLN A 239 10.97 25.16 19.49
C GLN A 239 10.30 24.67 18.20
N TRP A 240 9.90 23.39 18.12
CA TRP A 240 9.34 22.80 16.89
C TRP A 240 8.13 23.52 16.32
N PRO A 241 7.16 24.02 17.11
CA PRO A 241 6.02 24.77 16.57
C PRO A 241 6.43 26.03 15.79
N ALA A 242 7.48 26.73 16.24
CA ALA A 242 7.98 27.91 15.53
C ALA A 242 8.64 27.53 14.19
N ILE A 243 9.41 26.43 14.19
CA ILE A 243 10.06 25.87 13.00
C ILE A 243 9.00 25.40 11.99
N GLU A 244 8.00 24.64 12.44
CA GLU A 244 6.91 24.14 11.61
C GLU A 244 6.12 25.30 10.98
N LYS A 245 5.75 26.31 11.78
CA LYS A 245 5.07 27.51 11.27
C LYS A 245 5.90 28.25 10.23
N ALA A 246 7.22 28.37 10.43
CA ALA A 246 8.09 29.05 9.47
C ALA A 246 8.18 28.28 8.15
N TYR A 247 8.35 26.95 8.23
CA TYR A 247 8.45 26.08 7.06
C TYR A 247 7.19 26.11 6.21
N PHE A 248 6.01 25.92 6.83
CA PHE A 248 4.76 25.82 6.08
C PHE A 248 4.16 27.15 5.61
N ARG A 249 4.77 28.31 5.93
CA ARG A 249 4.32 29.62 5.42
C ARG A 249 4.38 29.72 3.89
N SER A 250 5.38 29.09 3.27
CA SER A 250 5.62 29.18 1.82
C SER A 250 5.37 27.87 1.07
N ILE A 251 4.97 26.80 1.77
CA ILE A 251 4.74 25.49 1.16
C ILE A 251 3.28 25.36 0.76
N LYS A 252 3.05 25.10 -0.53
CA LYS A 252 1.72 24.79 -1.02
C LYS A 252 1.41 23.31 -0.75
N LEU A 253 0.50 23.06 0.19
CA LEU A 253 0.00 21.72 0.44
C LEU A 253 -0.83 21.22 -0.75
N PRO A 254 -0.71 19.93 -1.11
CA PRO A 254 -1.50 19.36 -2.20
C PRO A 254 -2.98 19.34 -1.83
N ALA A 255 -3.86 19.57 -2.81
CA ALA A 255 -5.29 19.39 -2.62
C ALA A 255 -5.62 17.92 -2.38
N GLN A 256 -6.58 17.66 -1.49
CA GLN A 256 -7.12 16.32 -1.30
C GLN A 256 -7.85 15.88 -2.57
N ALA A 257 -7.40 14.79 -3.19
CA ALA A 257 -7.94 14.34 -4.48
C ALA A 257 -9.23 13.50 -4.36
N ARG A 258 -9.53 12.97 -3.17
CA ARG A 258 -10.64 12.04 -2.92
C ARG A 258 -10.97 11.95 -1.43
N ASP A 259 -12.17 11.49 -1.07
CA ASP A 259 -12.57 11.32 0.34
C ASP A 259 -12.35 9.91 0.89
N SER A 260 -12.35 8.89 0.02
CA SER A 260 -12.09 7.50 0.40
C SER A 260 -11.16 6.79 -0.59
N ASN A 261 -10.45 5.78 -0.10
CA ASN A 261 -9.69 4.81 -0.87
C ASN A 261 -10.45 3.47 -1.01
N THR A 262 -11.63 3.34 -0.40
CA THR A 262 -12.48 2.15 -0.52
C THR A 262 -12.93 1.96 -1.96
N ARG A 263 -12.84 0.72 -2.44
CA ARG A 263 -13.08 0.35 -3.84
C ARG A 263 -14.21 -0.67 -3.89
N GLU A 264 -15.08 -0.54 -4.88
CA GLU A 264 -16.10 -1.53 -5.17
C GLU A 264 -15.47 -2.82 -5.75
N HIS A 265 -14.42 -2.69 -6.55
CA HIS A 265 -13.79 -3.77 -7.32
C HIS A 265 -12.25 -3.67 -7.31
N VAL A 266 -11.57 -4.76 -7.68
CA VAL A 266 -10.12 -4.73 -7.99
C VAL A 266 -9.90 -3.95 -9.28
N SER A 267 -8.95 -3.01 -9.26
CA SER A 267 -8.59 -2.21 -10.43
C SER A 267 -7.36 -2.75 -11.17
N LEU A 268 -7.14 -2.29 -12.40
CA LEU A 268 -5.88 -2.49 -13.12
C LEU A 268 -4.67 -1.99 -12.31
N ARG A 269 -4.88 -0.91 -11.53
CA ARG A 269 -3.87 -0.36 -10.64
C ARG A 269 -3.53 -1.32 -9.48
N ASP A 270 -4.50 -2.03 -8.95
CA ASP A 270 -4.28 -3.09 -7.96
C ASP A 270 -3.52 -4.27 -8.58
N VAL A 271 -3.92 -4.72 -9.77
CA VAL A 271 -3.23 -5.79 -10.49
C VAL A 271 -1.77 -5.43 -10.76
N PHE A 272 -1.47 -4.16 -11.08
CA PHE A 272 -0.09 -3.67 -11.19
C PHE A 272 0.66 -3.72 -9.86
N ALA A 273 0.00 -3.43 -8.74
CA ALA A 273 0.58 -3.61 -7.41
C ALA A 273 0.87 -5.09 -7.12
N PHE A 274 -0.06 -6.00 -7.43
CA PHE A 274 0.12 -7.43 -7.23
C PHE A 274 1.26 -7.99 -8.10
N CYS A 275 1.36 -7.57 -9.36
CA CYS A 275 2.50 -7.89 -10.22
C CYS A 275 3.82 -7.36 -9.62
N THR A 276 3.79 -6.17 -9.03
CA THR A 276 4.95 -5.58 -8.34
C THR A 276 5.34 -6.40 -7.11
N TRP A 277 4.37 -6.84 -6.31
CA TRP A 277 4.60 -7.64 -5.10
C TRP A 277 5.12 -9.04 -5.41
N VAL A 278 4.52 -9.73 -6.40
CA VAL A 278 4.98 -11.04 -6.88
C VAL A 278 6.42 -10.93 -7.40
N LYS A 279 6.73 -9.91 -8.20
CA LYS A 279 8.11 -9.72 -8.70
C LYS A 279 9.07 -9.36 -7.58
N TYR A 280 8.65 -8.56 -6.61
CA TYR A 280 9.44 -8.25 -5.43
C TYR A 280 9.78 -9.51 -4.64
N ALA A 281 8.78 -10.34 -4.34
CA ALA A 281 8.89 -11.62 -3.65
C ALA A 281 9.88 -12.57 -4.36
N GLU A 282 9.74 -12.72 -5.68
CA GLU A 282 10.66 -13.50 -6.52
C GLU A 282 12.11 -13.01 -6.38
N LEU A 283 12.32 -11.69 -6.43
CA LEU A 283 13.66 -11.10 -6.39
C LEU A 283 14.32 -11.19 -5.00
N ILE A 284 13.54 -11.14 -3.91
CA ILE A 284 14.08 -11.35 -2.56
C ILE A 284 14.21 -12.84 -2.22
N GLY A 285 13.64 -13.74 -3.02
CA GLY A 285 13.67 -15.19 -2.85
C GLY A 285 12.70 -15.70 -1.80
N ASP A 286 11.51 -15.11 -1.77
CA ASP A 286 10.36 -15.65 -1.05
C ASP A 286 9.85 -16.91 -1.77
N PRO A 287 9.82 -18.09 -1.10
CA PRO A 287 9.42 -19.34 -1.75
C PRO A 287 7.95 -19.36 -2.18
N THR A 288 7.07 -18.62 -1.51
CA THR A 288 5.63 -18.59 -1.85
C THR A 288 5.35 -17.90 -3.18
N SER A 289 6.30 -17.10 -3.69
CA SER A 289 6.18 -16.47 -5.02
C SER A 289 6.08 -17.50 -6.16
N LYS A 290 6.55 -18.74 -5.96
CA LYS A 290 6.51 -19.80 -6.98
C LYS A 290 5.10 -20.16 -7.43
N ALA A 291 4.12 -20.10 -6.52
CA ALA A 291 2.71 -20.37 -6.85
C ALA A 291 2.17 -19.39 -7.90
N TYR A 292 2.68 -18.16 -7.91
CA TYR A 292 2.29 -17.07 -8.80
C TYR A 292 3.14 -16.98 -10.09
N ALA A 293 4.15 -17.84 -10.25
CA ALA A 293 5.11 -17.77 -11.35
C ALA A 293 4.63 -18.44 -12.66
N ALA A 294 3.45 -19.06 -12.66
CA ALA A 294 2.93 -19.84 -13.79
C ALA A 294 2.77 -19.04 -15.09
N LEU A 295 2.49 -17.73 -14.99
CA LEU A 295 2.43 -16.82 -16.12
C LEU A 295 3.37 -15.64 -15.88
N ARG A 296 4.15 -15.29 -16.90
CA ARG A 296 4.98 -14.09 -16.86
C ARG A 296 4.07 -12.86 -16.87
N GLY A 297 4.12 -12.08 -15.79
CA GLY A 297 3.45 -10.79 -15.71
C GLY A 297 4.09 -9.74 -16.63
N PRO A 298 3.49 -8.53 -16.71
CA PRO A 298 4.07 -7.42 -17.45
C PRO A 298 5.46 -7.09 -16.93
N ASP A 299 6.32 -6.57 -17.82
CA ASP A 299 7.65 -6.14 -17.45
C ASP A 299 7.59 -4.96 -16.47
N LEU A 300 8.53 -4.95 -15.54
CA LEU A 300 8.76 -3.83 -14.62
C LEU A 300 10.08 -3.12 -14.98
N PRO A 301 10.16 -1.79 -14.78
CA PRO A 301 11.36 -1.01 -15.09
C PRO A 301 12.62 -1.58 -14.46
N GLN A 302 13.72 -1.60 -15.22
CA GLN A 302 15.02 -2.13 -14.77
C GLN A 302 15.52 -1.45 -13.48
N GLN A 303 15.25 -0.15 -13.30
CA GLN A 303 15.61 0.58 -12.08
C GLN A 303 14.97 -0.02 -10.82
N PHE A 304 13.71 -0.49 -10.92
CA PHE A 304 13.01 -1.12 -9.81
C PHE A 304 13.66 -2.47 -9.49
N THR A 305 13.88 -3.31 -10.50
CA THR A 305 14.47 -4.64 -10.28
C THR A 305 15.90 -4.56 -9.77
N LYS A 306 16.71 -3.59 -10.24
CA LYS A 306 18.05 -3.30 -9.69
C LYS A 306 17.99 -2.93 -8.21
N ARG A 307 17.08 -2.01 -7.83
CA ARG A 307 16.88 -1.61 -6.43
C ARG A 307 16.45 -2.77 -5.54
N VAL A 308 15.53 -3.62 -6.00
CA VAL A 308 15.11 -4.78 -5.18
C VAL A 308 16.24 -5.78 -5.02
N ARG A 309 16.99 -6.07 -6.10
CA ARG A 309 18.14 -6.98 -6.05
C ARG A 309 19.23 -6.51 -5.10
N SER A 310 19.49 -5.19 -5.01
CA SER A 310 20.51 -4.67 -4.09
C SER A 310 20.16 -4.90 -2.62
N GLN A 311 18.88 -5.05 -2.28
CA GLN A 311 18.41 -5.37 -0.92
C GLN A 311 17.95 -6.84 -0.74
N ALA A 312 18.04 -7.70 -1.76
CA ALA A 312 17.46 -9.04 -1.70
C ALA A 312 17.97 -9.90 -0.53
N LYS A 313 19.29 -9.90 -0.30
CA LYS A 313 19.91 -10.68 0.78
C LYS A 313 19.41 -10.24 2.16
N ILE A 314 19.31 -8.94 2.41
CA ILE A 314 18.85 -8.43 3.71
C ILE A 314 17.36 -8.71 3.91
N ARG A 315 16.53 -8.54 2.87
CA ARG A 315 15.09 -8.84 2.95
C ARG A 315 14.80 -10.31 3.21
N ARG A 316 15.56 -11.23 2.59
CA ARG A 316 15.43 -12.66 2.87
C ARG A 316 15.74 -12.99 4.33
N ARG A 317 16.81 -12.41 4.89
CA ARG A 317 17.17 -12.61 6.29
C ARG A 317 16.10 -12.05 7.23
N GLU A 318 15.58 -10.86 6.95
CA GLU A 318 14.50 -10.26 7.76
C GLU A 318 13.21 -11.07 7.72
N MET A 319 12.90 -11.68 6.58
CA MET A 319 11.76 -12.60 6.43
C MET A 319 11.92 -13.85 7.32
N GLN A 320 13.12 -14.44 7.31
CA GLN A 320 13.45 -15.60 8.16
C GLN A 320 13.45 -15.22 9.65
N GLU A 321 13.97 -14.05 10.01
CA GLU A 321 13.94 -13.51 11.39
C GLU A 321 12.49 -13.44 11.89
N LEU A 322 11.59 -12.90 11.07
CA LEU A 322 10.18 -12.74 11.42
C LEU A 322 9.47 -14.10 11.59
N GLN A 323 9.73 -15.07 10.70
CA GLN A 323 9.17 -16.42 10.77
C GLN A 323 9.61 -17.21 12.02
N ASN A 324 10.76 -16.88 12.60
CA ASN A 324 11.29 -17.55 13.80
C ASN A 324 10.82 -16.89 15.12
N THR A 325 9.97 -15.86 15.05
CA THR A 325 9.51 -15.09 16.23
C THR A 325 8.09 -15.51 16.68
N GLU A 326 7.42 -16.43 15.94
CA GLU A 326 6.15 -17.08 16.33
C GLU A 326 6.38 -18.35 17.14
#